data_AF-A0A336N9M8-F1
#
_entry.id   AF-A0A336N9M8-F1
#
_cell.length_a   1.000
_cell.length_b   1.000
_cell.length_c   1.000
_cell.angle_alpha   90.00
_cell.angle_beta   90.00
_cell.angle_gamma   90.00
#
_symmetry.space_group_name_H-M   'P 1'
#
loop_
_entity.id
_entity.type
_entity.pdbx_description
1 polymer ?
#
loop_
_entity_poly.entity_id
_entity_poly.type
_entity_poly.pdbx_seq_one_letter_code
_entity_poly.pdbx_strand_id
1 'polypeptide(L)'
;MKVAGYTDRLGSESYNMDLSQRRANRVKARLTEQGVDAQISAVGYGEAHQVKACSNEKGNKLISCLRPNRRVEISSSGTAPKEEKPTGGQMGPTPLYQNTKVVI
;
A
#
# COMPACT_ATOMS: atom_id res chain seq x y z
N MET A 1 -7.75 -10.77 3.86
CA MET A 1 -6.79 -9.82 3.25
C MET A 1 -5.68 -10.61 2.57
N LYS A 2 -5.17 -10.15 1.42
CA LYS A 2 -4.07 -10.79 0.68
C LYS A 2 -2.90 -9.83 0.53
N VAL A 3 -1.70 -10.34 0.73
CA VAL A 3 -0.42 -9.66 0.52
C VAL A 3 0.34 -10.44 -0.54
N ALA A 4 0.58 -9.82 -1.70
CA ALA A 4 1.24 -10.43 -2.85
C ALA A 4 2.60 -9.76 -3.06
N GLY A 5 3.69 -10.54 -2.98
CA GLY A 5 5.04 -10.05 -3.22
C GLY A 5 5.52 -10.33 -4.64
N TYR A 6 6.20 -9.36 -5.26
CA TYR A 6 6.75 -9.46 -6.61
C TYR A 6 8.21 -8.96 -6.67
N THR A 7 8.95 -9.48 -7.62
CA THR A 7 10.31 -9.05 -7.98
C THR A 7 10.35 -8.60 -9.44
N ASP A 8 11.45 -7.96 -9.83
CA ASP A 8 11.79 -7.87 -11.24
C ASP A 8 12.39 -9.21 -11.73
N ARG A 9 12.66 -9.29 -13.04
CA ARG A 9 13.23 -10.45 -13.72
C ARG A 9 14.74 -10.65 -13.52
N LEU A 10 15.40 -9.88 -12.63
CA LEU A 10 16.83 -10.01 -12.42
C LEU A 10 17.09 -11.04 -11.32
N GLY A 11 17.80 -12.11 -11.65
CA GLY A 11 18.09 -13.22 -10.73
C GLY A 11 17.58 -14.55 -11.28
N SER A 12 17.73 -15.62 -10.49
CA SER A 12 17.09 -16.90 -10.82
C SER A 12 15.62 -16.89 -10.39
N GLU A 13 14.80 -17.69 -11.07
CA GLU A 13 13.39 -17.89 -10.70
C GLU A 13 13.25 -18.33 -9.24
N SER A 14 14.07 -19.30 -8.80
CA SER A 14 14.06 -19.80 -7.42
C SER A 14 14.39 -18.72 -6.39
N TYR A 15 15.37 -17.86 -6.69
CA TYR A 15 15.74 -16.74 -5.84
C TYR A 15 14.61 -15.71 -5.77
N ASN A 16 14.01 -15.40 -6.92
CA ASN A 16 12.91 -14.45 -7.03
C ASN A 16 11.67 -14.93 -6.28
N MET A 17 11.33 -16.22 -6.36
CA MET A 17 10.24 -16.81 -5.59
C MET A 17 10.46 -16.67 -4.08
N ASP A 18 11.63 -17.08 -3.59
CA ASP A 18 11.97 -16.97 -2.16
C ASP A 18 12.03 -15.51 -1.67
N LEU A 19 12.66 -14.61 -2.45
CA LEU A 19 12.71 -13.18 -2.13
C LEU A 19 11.31 -12.55 -2.05
N SER A 20 10.46 -12.84 -3.02
CA SER A 20 9.09 -12.33 -3.06
C SER A 20 8.26 -12.83 -1.87
N GLN A 21 8.40 -14.10 -1.49
CA GLN A 21 7.71 -14.70 -0.35
C GLN A 21 8.18 -14.08 0.97
N ARG A 22 9.49 -13.91 1.16
CA ARG A 22 10.03 -13.22 2.36
C ARG A 22 9.49 -11.80 2.51
N ARG A 23 9.42 -11.05 1.41
CA ARG A 23 8.85 -9.69 1.41
C ARG A 23 7.38 -9.69 1.81
N ALA A 24 6.58 -10.59 1.22
CA ALA A 24 5.17 -10.74 1.56
C ALA A 24 4.98 -11.11 3.05
N ASN A 25 5.79 -12.05 3.56
CA ASN A 25 5.77 -12.44 4.97
C ASN A 25 6.15 -11.29 5.91
N ARG A 26 7.14 -10.47 5.54
CA ARG A 26 7.53 -9.30 6.34
C ARG A 26 6.40 -8.27 6.45
N VAL A 27 5.69 -8.02 5.36
CA VAL A 27 4.53 -7.11 5.36
C VAL A 27 3.40 -7.69 6.21
N LYS A 28 3.09 -8.98 6.07
CA LYS A 28 2.12 -9.66 6.95
C LYS A 28 2.48 -9.51 8.43
N ALA A 29 3.73 -9.82 8.81
CA ALA A 29 4.19 -9.68 10.19
C ALA A 29 4.01 -8.24 10.70
N ARG A 30 4.35 -7.25 9.88
CA ARG A 30 4.20 -5.85 10.24
C ARG A 30 2.73 -5.44 10.45
N LEU A 31 1.82 -5.91 9.61
CA LEU A 31 0.39 -5.63 9.77
C LEU A 31 -0.18 -6.28 11.04
N THR A 32 0.24 -7.51 11.35
CA THR A 32 -0.13 -8.19 12.60
C THR A 32 0.41 -7.44 13.82
N GLU A 33 1.67 -6.99 13.80
CA GLU A 33 2.24 -6.14 14.86
C GLU A 33 1.48 -4.83 15.07
N GLN A 34 0.90 -4.27 14.00
CA GLN A 34 0.08 -3.05 14.05
C GLN A 34 -1.35 -3.29 14.53
N GLY A 35 -1.71 -4.53 14.89
CA GLY A 35 -3.03 -4.87 15.41
C GLY A 35 -4.09 -5.08 14.34
N VAL A 36 -3.71 -5.34 13.09
CA VAL A 36 -4.67 -5.73 12.05
C VAL A 36 -5.22 -7.13 12.38
N ASP A 37 -6.43 -7.16 12.94
CA ASP A 37 -7.16 -8.40 13.25
C ASP A 37 -7.94 -8.89 12.02
N ALA A 38 -7.20 -9.43 11.06
CA ALA A 38 -7.77 -10.07 9.89
C ALA A 38 -6.93 -11.29 9.49
N GLN A 39 -7.58 -12.26 8.84
CA GLN A 39 -6.83 -13.35 8.21
C GLN A 39 -6.02 -12.79 7.03
N ILE A 40 -4.69 -12.74 7.19
CA ILE A 40 -3.74 -12.28 6.17
C ILE A 40 -3.09 -13.49 5.46
N SER A 41 -3.36 -13.64 4.17
CA SER A 41 -2.65 -14.55 3.27
C SER A 41 -1.47 -13.84 2.62
N ALA A 42 -0.26 -14.38 2.75
CA ALA A 42 0.97 -13.81 2.18
C ALA A 42 1.57 -14.77 1.15
N VAL A 43 1.68 -14.33 -0.11
CA VAL A 43 2.14 -15.17 -1.22
C VAL A 43 3.18 -14.43 -2.04
N GLY A 44 4.32 -15.09 -2.29
CA GLY A 44 5.33 -14.65 -3.24
C GLY A 44 5.03 -15.17 -4.63
N TYR A 45 5.09 -14.28 -5.63
CA TYR A 45 4.89 -14.59 -7.05
C TYR A 45 6.18 -14.52 -7.88
N GLY A 46 7.31 -14.26 -7.24
CA GLY A 46 8.58 -14.05 -7.91
C GLY A 46 8.50 -12.95 -8.96
N GLU A 47 9.01 -13.25 -10.15
CA GLU A 47 9.00 -12.32 -11.28
C GLU A 47 7.75 -12.41 -12.16
N ALA A 48 6.71 -13.16 -11.74
CA ALA A 48 5.45 -13.17 -12.46
C ALA A 48 4.79 -11.78 -12.46
N HIS A 49 3.92 -11.53 -13.45
CA HIS A 49 3.12 -10.30 -13.53
C HIS A 49 3.96 -9.01 -13.50
N GLN A 50 4.98 -8.92 -14.36
CA GLN A 50 5.74 -7.68 -14.59
C GLN A 50 4.80 -6.57 -15.08
N VAL A 51 4.76 -5.44 -14.36
CA VAL A 51 3.93 -4.28 -14.71
C VAL A 51 4.63 -3.32 -15.68
N LYS A 52 5.95 -3.42 -15.77
CA LYS A 52 6.75 -2.63 -16.70
C LYS A 52 7.70 -3.52 -17.49
N ALA A 53 7.59 -3.45 -18.82
CA ALA A 53 8.55 -4.04 -19.74
C ALA A 53 9.74 -3.08 -19.93
N CYS A 54 10.96 -3.64 -19.85
CA CYS A 54 12.23 -2.93 -20.07
C CYS A 54 13.11 -3.79 -20.97
N SER A 55 13.06 -3.53 -22.27
CA SER A 55 13.65 -4.36 -23.33
C SER A 55 14.98 -3.82 -23.84
N ASN A 56 15.17 -2.49 -23.81
CA ASN A 56 16.25 -1.80 -24.51
C ASN A 56 17.29 -1.21 -23.55
N GLU A 57 17.05 -1.28 -22.26
CA GLU A 57 17.93 -0.76 -21.21
C GLU A 57 18.95 -1.81 -20.78
N LYS A 58 20.15 -1.35 -20.38
CA LYS A 58 21.23 -2.19 -19.83
C LYS A 58 21.83 -1.55 -18.58
N GLY A 59 22.50 -2.37 -17.75
CA GLY A 59 23.16 -1.92 -16.53
C GLY A 59 22.25 -1.14 -15.59
N ASN A 60 22.74 -0.02 -15.05
CA ASN A 60 22.01 0.81 -14.08
C ASN A 60 20.69 1.37 -14.64
N LYS A 61 20.62 1.61 -15.96
CA LYS A 61 19.37 2.06 -16.61
C LYS A 61 18.30 0.97 -16.56
N LEU A 62 18.69 -0.30 -16.76
CA LEU A 62 17.77 -1.43 -16.65
C LEU A 62 17.25 -1.60 -15.23
N ILE A 63 18.14 -1.56 -14.23
CA ILE A 63 17.78 -1.67 -12.80
C ILE A 63 16.80 -0.56 -12.39
N SER A 64 17.01 0.66 -12.91
CA SER A 64 16.14 1.80 -12.67
C SER A 64 14.80 1.64 -13.38
N CYS A 65 14.82 1.16 -14.63
CA CYS A 65 13.61 0.91 -15.41
C CYS A 65 12.71 -0.13 -14.75
N LEU A 66 13.28 -1.23 -14.25
CA LEU A 66 12.56 -2.35 -13.63
C LEU A 66 12.06 -2.08 -12.20
N ARG A 67 12.39 -0.93 -11.60
CA ARG A 67 11.95 -0.55 -10.24
C ARG A 67 10.47 -0.83 -9.94
N PRO A 68 9.51 -0.51 -10.83
CA PRO A 68 8.09 -0.71 -10.55
C PRO A 68 7.70 -2.17 -10.32
N ASN A 69 8.47 -3.13 -10.86
CA ASN A 69 8.16 -4.55 -10.69
C ASN A 69 8.53 -5.05 -9.29
N ARG A 70 9.45 -4.38 -8.58
CA ARG A 70 9.82 -4.67 -7.19
C ARG A 70 8.80 -4.07 -6.22
N ARG A 71 7.69 -4.77 -6.01
CA ARG A 71 6.54 -4.26 -5.23
C ARG A 71 5.90 -5.33 -4.34
N VAL A 72 5.11 -4.87 -3.38
CA VAL A 72 4.18 -5.70 -2.60
C VAL A 72 2.81 -5.07 -2.70
N GLU A 73 1.82 -5.84 -3.13
CA GLU A 73 0.43 -5.41 -3.24
C GLU A 73 -0.37 -5.94 -2.05
N ILE A 74 -1.23 -5.10 -1.48
CA ILE A 74 -2.12 -5.48 -0.38
C ILE A 74 -3.55 -5.28 -0.88
N SER A 75 -4.35 -6.34 -0.86
CA SER A 75 -5.76 -6.29 -1.20
C SER A 75 -6.63 -6.74 -0.03
N SER A 76 -7.65 -5.94 0.29
CA SER A 76 -8.65 -6.22 1.31
C SER A 76 -10.03 -5.97 0.74
N SER A 77 -10.91 -6.94 0.91
CA SER A 77 -12.33 -6.77 0.62
C SER A 77 -13.01 -6.33 1.91
N GLY A 78 -13.80 -5.27 1.86
CA GLY A 78 -14.61 -4.78 2.96
C GLY A 78 -15.81 -4.03 2.43
N THR A 79 -16.87 -3.93 3.22
CA THR A 79 -18.02 -3.08 2.91
C THR A 79 -17.66 -1.66 3.33
N ALA A 80 -17.91 -0.67 2.47
CA ALA A 80 -17.72 0.73 2.85
C ALA A 80 -18.51 1.02 4.13
N PRO A 81 -17.93 1.72 5.13
CA PRO A 81 -18.73 2.25 6.22
C PRO A 81 -19.81 3.13 5.61
N LYS A 82 -21.06 2.98 6.06
CA LYS A 82 -22.11 3.94 5.71
C LYS A 82 -21.60 5.31 6.16
N GLU A 83 -21.51 6.27 5.24
CA GLU A 83 -21.39 7.67 5.61
C GLU A 83 -22.62 8.01 6.46
N GLU A 84 -22.47 8.01 7.79
CA GLU A 84 -23.39 8.77 8.63
C GLU A 84 -23.14 10.24 8.28
N LYS A 85 -23.96 10.78 7.38
CA LYS A 85 -24.11 12.23 7.27
C LYS A 85 -24.36 12.74 8.69
N PRO A 86 -23.63 13.76 9.18
CA PRO A 86 -24.02 14.39 10.41
C PRO A 86 -25.42 14.95 10.19
N THR A 87 -26.42 14.34 10.82
CA THR A 87 -27.73 14.96 11.04
C THR A 87 -27.50 16.07 12.07
N GLY A 88 -26.87 17.16 11.61
CA GLY A 88 -26.86 18.40 12.35
C GLY A 88 -28.31 18.76 12.63
N GLY A 89 -28.67 18.86 13.90
CA GLY A 89 -29.92 19.51 14.30
C GLY A 89 -29.96 20.92 13.70
N GLN A 90 -31.17 21.48 13.56
CA GLN A 90 -31.41 22.78 12.92
C GLN A 90 -30.67 23.99 13.53
N MET A 91 -29.94 23.82 14.63
CA MET A 91 -29.08 24.85 15.21
C MET A 91 -27.64 24.66 14.71
N GLY A 92 -27.29 25.43 13.69
CA GLY A 92 -25.90 25.58 13.25
C GLY A 92 -24.98 26.09 14.38
N PRO A 93 -23.66 26.02 14.20
CA PRO A 93 -22.72 26.46 15.23
C PRO A 93 -22.92 27.95 15.53
N THR A 94 -23.07 28.29 16.82
CA THR A 94 -23.03 29.66 17.32
C THR A 94 -21.80 30.36 16.75
N PRO A 95 -21.92 31.51 16.06
CA PRO A 95 -20.77 32.22 15.56
C PRO A 95 -19.92 32.73 16.74
N LEU A 96 -18.72 32.20 16.91
CA LEU A 96 -17.73 32.79 17.81
C LEU A 96 -17.03 33.95 17.09
N TYR A 97 -17.72 35.08 16.98
CA TYR A 97 -17.06 36.36 16.73
C TYR A 97 -16.80 37.03 18.10
N GLN A 98 -15.58 36.90 18.59
CA GLN A 98 -15.09 37.76 19.68
C GLN A 98 -14.53 39.03 19.03
N ASN A 99 -15.32 40.11 19.07
CA ASN A 99 -14.85 41.45 18.79
C ASN A 99 -13.76 41.82 19.81
N THR A 100 -12.49 41.83 19.41
CA THR A 100 -11.46 42.58 20.13
C THR A 100 -10.81 43.56 19.16
N LYS A 101 -11.20 44.84 19.28
CA LYS A 101 -10.53 45.96 18.62
C LYS A 101 -9.08 46.00 19.08
N VAL A 102 -8.13 45.93 18.15
CA VAL A 102 -6.77 46.42 18.40
C VAL A 102 -6.81 47.93 18.28
N VAL A 103 -6.60 48.62 19.41
CA VAL A 103 -6.34 50.06 19.45
C VAL A 103 -4.85 50.24 19.19
N ILE A 104 -4.51 51.10 18.23
CA ILE A 104 -3.20 51.75 18.13
C ILE A 104 -3.44 53.24 18.30
#